data_AF-A0A7K3RU58-F1
#
_entry.id   AF-A0A7K3RU58-F1
#
_cell.length_a   1.000
_cell.length_b   1.000
_cell.length_c   1.000
_cell.angle_alpha   90.00
_cell.angle_beta   90.00
_cell.angle_gamma   90.00
#
_symmetry.space_group_name_H-M   'P 1'
#
loop_
_entity.id
_entity.type
_entity.pdbx_description
1 polymer ?
#
loop_
_entity_poly.entity_id
_entity_poly.type
_entity_poly.pdbx_seq_one_letter_code
_entity_poly.pdbx_strand_id
1 'polypeptide(L)' 'MSTLTYPEVGATRLGPLPRGYHHLHHRTRVGRGEADFAAAGAAITEWRMHRASGARVE' A
#
# COMPACT_ATOMS: atom_id res chain seq x y z
N MET A 1 -18.05 16.39 4.46
CA MET A 1 -17.20 15.38 3.79
C MET A 1 -16.70 16.00 2.50
N SER A 2 -15.38 16.08 2.28
CA SER A 2 -14.86 16.67 1.04
C SER A 2 -15.09 15.72 -0.13
N THR A 3 -15.65 16.23 -1.21
CA THR A 3 -15.76 15.52 -2.48
C THR A 3 -14.36 15.25 -3.01
N LEU A 4 -14.02 13.98 -3.25
CA LEU A 4 -12.76 13.61 -3.90
C LEU A 4 -12.81 14.08 -5.35
N THR A 5 -11.69 14.60 -5.85
CA THR A 5 -11.59 15.17 -7.21
C THR A 5 -11.21 14.13 -8.27
N TYR A 6 -10.90 12.90 -7.87
CA TYR A 6 -10.54 11.80 -8.76
C TYR A 6 -11.70 10.79 -8.90
N PRO A 7 -11.99 10.32 -10.12
CA PRO A 7 -13.16 9.48 -10.39
C PRO A 7 -13.07 8.05 -9.81
N GLU A 8 -11.88 7.56 -9.50
CA GLU A 8 -11.65 6.15 -9.12
C GLU A 8 -11.83 5.85 -7.62
N VAL A 9 -12.72 6.57 -6.93
CA VAL A 9 -12.97 6.38 -5.49
C VAL A 9 -13.39 4.94 -5.20
N GLY A 10 -12.58 4.21 -4.43
CA GLY A 10 -12.87 2.82 -4.06
C GLY A 10 -12.65 1.80 -5.18
N ALA A 11 -12.04 2.17 -6.30
CA ALA A 11 -11.86 1.29 -7.46
C ALA A 11 -10.90 0.11 -7.22
N THR A 12 -10.19 0.07 -6.09
CA THR A 12 -9.40 -1.08 -5.66
C THR A 12 -10.22 -2.15 -4.94
N ARG A 13 -11.44 -1.82 -4.47
CA ARG A 13 -12.31 -2.74 -3.72
C ARG A 13 -12.96 -3.78 -4.62
N LEU A 14 -13.38 -3.37 -5.82
CA LEU A 14 -14.08 -4.21 -6.79
C LEU A 14 -13.32 -4.11 -8.10
N GLY A 15 -12.92 -5.25 -8.66
CA GLY A 15 -12.27 -5.29 -9.98
C GLY A 15 -13.28 -5.06 -11.11
N PRO A 16 -12.79 -4.77 -12.34
CA PRO A 16 -11.39 -4.61 -12.73
C PRO A 16 -10.79 -3.25 -12.29
N LEU A 17 -9.47 -3.22 -12.07
CA LEU A 17 -8.78 -1.97 -11.68
C LEU A 17 -8.79 -0.93 -12.82
N PRO A 18 -8.82 0.37 -12.51
CA PRO A 18 -8.84 1.44 -13.51
C PRO A 18 -7.63 1.39 -14.45
N ARG A 19 -7.86 1.61 -15.75
CA ARG A 19 -6.78 1.64 -16.75
C ARG A 19 -5.86 2.86 -16.55
N GLY A 20 -4.65 2.78 -17.08
CA GLY A 20 -3.66 3.87 -17.03
C GLY A 20 -2.70 3.82 -15.84
N TYR A 21 -2.89 2.88 -14.91
CA TYR A 21 -1.99 2.64 -13.79
C TYR A 21 -1.12 1.40 -14.01
N HIS A 22 0.10 1.42 -13.47
CA HIS A 22 0.92 0.22 -13.33
C HIS A 22 0.44 -0.61 -12.14
N HIS A 23 -0.49 -1.53 -12.38
CA HIS A 23 -1.00 -2.40 -11.32
C HIS A 23 0.05 -3.40 -10.85
N LEU A 24 0.29 -3.46 -9.54
CA LEU A 24 1.16 -4.46 -8.91
C LEU A 24 0.29 -5.47 -8.14
N HIS A 25 0.34 -6.73 -8.55
CA HIS A 25 -0.29 -7.84 -7.84
C HIS A 25 0.79 -8.74 -7.24
N HIS A 26 1.18 -8.45 -6.00
CA HIS A 26 2.15 -9.27 -5.27
C HIS A 26 1.57 -9.70 -3.92
N ARG A 27 1.71 -10.98 -3.60
CA ARG A 27 1.32 -11.53 -2.30
C ARG A 27 2.47 -12.35 -1.76
N THR A 28 2.99 -11.93 -0.62
CA THR A 28 4.00 -12.65 0.14
C THR A 28 3.54 -12.80 1.57
N ARG A 29 4.00 -13.85 2.24
CA ARG A 29 3.74 -14.03 3.66
C ARG A 29 4.79 -13.27 4.46
N VAL A 30 4.34 -12.39 5.35
CA VAL A 30 5.23 -11.61 6.22
C VAL A 30 5.59 -12.39 7.49
N GLY A 31 4.69 -13.23 8.02
CA GLY A 31 4.94 -14.03 9.22
C GLY A 31 3.73 -14.84 9.71
N ARG A 32 3.78 -15.27 10.98
CA ARG A 32 2.72 -15.97 11.74
C ARG A 32 2.65 -15.45 13.17
N GLY A 33 1.47 -14.96 13.56
CA GLY A 33 1.15 -14.61 14.95
C GLY A 33 1.39 -13.15 15.28
N GLU A 34 1.18 -12.81 16.54
CA GLU A 34 1.09 -11.44 17.03
C GLU A 34 2.42 -10.68 16.94
N ALA A 35 3.55 -11.33 17.26
CA ALA A 35 4.86 -10.71 17.19
C ALA A 35 5.21 -10.24 15.76
N ASP A 36 4.95 -11.09 14.77
CA ASP A 36 5.18 -10.73 13.37
C ASP A 36 4.22 -9.64 12.89
N PHE A 37 2.97 -9.64 13.37
CA PHE A 37 2.01 -8.58 13.09
C PHE A 37 2.46 -7.23 13.66
N ALA A 38 2.90 -7.21 14.92
CA ALA A 38 3.42 -6.00 15.56
C ALA A 38 4.67 -5.46 14.84
N ALA A 39 5.59 -6.34 14.47
CA ALA A 39 6.78 -5.97 13.71
C ALA A 39 6.44 -5.39 12.32
N ALA A 40 5.50 -6.00 11.61
CA ALA A 40 5.02 -5.50 10.32
C ALA A 40 4.33 -4.14 10.45
N GLY A 41 3.48 -3.97 11.48
CA GLY A 41 2.83 -2.71 11.78
C GLY A 41 3.84 -1.58 12.02
N ALA A 42 4.83 -1.83 12.88
CA ALA A 42 5.91 -0.86 13.14
C ALA A 42 6.68 -0.52 11.86
N ALA A 43 7.01 -1.51 11.02
CA ALA A 43 7.73 -1.25 9.77
C ALA A 43 6.95 -0.34 8.79
N ILE A 44 5.63 -0.44 8.75
CA ILE A 44 4.75 0.41 7.93
C ILE A 44 4.67 1.82 8.53
N THR A 45 4.34 1.94 9.82
CA THR A 45 4.12 3.23 10.49
C THR A 45 5.41 4.03 10.63
N GLU A 46 6.55 3.35 10.75
CA GLU A 46 7.87 3.97 10.73
C GLU A 46 8.42 4.14 9.31
N TRP A 47 7.66 3.89 8.24
CA TRP A 47 8.07 4.14 6.85
C TRP A 47 9.33 3.37 6.39
N ARG A 48 9.63 2.20 6.97
CA ARG A 48 10.86 1.45 6.65
C ARG A 48 10.93 1.03 5.18
N MET A 49 9.81 0.60 4.59
CA MET A 49 9.73 0.23 3.17
C MET A 49 9.99 1.41 2.23
N HIS A 50 9.51 2.61 2.57
CA HIS A 50 9.67 3.81 1.75
C HIS A 50 11.12 4.29 1.78
N ARG A 51 11.79 4.22 2.95
CA ARG A 51 13.23 4.53 3.03
C ARG A 51 14.09 3.53 2.25
N ALA A 52 13.67 2.27 2.21
CA ALA A 52 14.37 1.20 1.49
C ALA A 52 14.12 1.20 -0.03
N SER A 53 13.11 1.92 -0.53
CA SER A 53 12.77 1.93 -1.96
C SER A 53 13.76 2.69 -2.84
N GLY A 54 14.68 3.45 -2.23
CA GLY A 54 15.59 4.34 -2.95
C GLY A 54 14.94 5.64 -3.45
N ALA A 55 13.64 5.85 -3.17
CA ALA A 55 12.96 7.10 -3.50
C ALA A 55 13.58 8.28 -2.73
N ARG A 56 13.68 9.41 -3.42
CA ARG A 56 14.11 10.70 -2.89
C ARG A 56 13.07 11.75 -3.27
N VAL A 57 12.89 12.74 -2.40
CA VAL A 57 12.09 13.93 -2.69
C VAL A 57 13.09 15.06 -2.93
N GLU A 58 12.91 15.78 -4.01
CA GLU A 58 13.64 17.02 -4.31
C GLU A 58 12.80 18.23 -3.90
#